data_AF-A0A9R1D7I6-F1
#
_entry.id   AF-A0A9R1D7I6-F1
#
_cell.length_a   1.000
_cell.length_b   1.000
_cell.length_c   1.000
_cell.angle_alpha   90.00
_cell.angle_beta   90.00
_cell.angle_gamma   90.00
#
_symmetry.space_group_name_H-M   'P 1'
#
loop_
_entity.id
_entity.type
_entity.pdbx_description
1 polymer ?
#
loop_
_entity_poly.entity_id
_entity_poly.type
_entity_poly.pdbx_seq_one_letter_code
_entity_poly.pdbx_strand_id
1 'polypeptide(L)'
;MGRGGSDSLWGGRPDIVLERFEKSADEEWVVEDVFIGEVKYTQDTDYVATGLRELLEYMAFVRHADGNQDYVEDMEHVLESITVRGLLFTDALDIESPDVEEGIRIIEYPEQPDIGS
;
A
#
# COMPACT_ATOMS: atom_id res chain seq x y z
N MET A 1 -8.58 -33.43 14.85
CA MET A 1 -7.98 -32.62 15.94
C MET A 1 -6.48 -32.67 15.73
N GLY A 2 -5.71 -31.64 15.43
CA GLY A 2 -5.90 -30.20 15.50
C GLY A 2 -4.51 -29.64 15.83
N ARG A 3 -3.97 -28.80 14.93
CA ARG A 3 -2.93 -27.77 15.15
C ARG A 3 -2.62 -27.14 13.79
N GLY A 4 -3.58 -26.33 13.32
CA GLY A 4 -3.30 -25.31 12.31
C GLY A 4 -2.51 -24.23 13.01
N GLY A 5 -1.23 -24.13 12.67
CA GLY A 5 -0.39 -23.01 13.07
C GLY A 5 -0.96 -21.75 12.45
N SER A 6 -1.20 -20.76 13.29
CA SER A 6 -1.64 -19.41 12.93
C SER A 6 -0.53 -18.69 12.17
N ASP A 7 -0.52 -18.80 10.84
CA ASP A 7 0.16 -17.86 9.92
C ASP A 7 -0.66 -16.56 9.76
N SER A 8 -1.26 -16.07 10.85
CA SER A 8 -2.29 -15.02 10.80
C SER A 8 -1.90 -13.73 11.52
N LEU A 9 -0.61 -13.55 11.83
CA LEU A 9 -0.14 -12.30 12.43
C LEU A 9 0.06 -11.19 11.38
N TRP A 10 0.09 -11.52 10.09
CA TRP A 10 0.25 -10.59 8.98
C TRP A 10 -0.69 -11.03 7.87
N GLY A 11 -1.70 -10.22 7.55
CA GLY A 11 -2.85 -10.60 6.74
C GLY A 11 -2.51 -10.82 5.26
N GLY A 12 -1.89 -11.94 4.91
CA GLY A 12 -1.79 -12.37 3.51
C GLY A 12 -0.70 -11.71 2.65
N ARG A 13 -0.93 -11.67 1.34
CA ARG A 13 -0.01 -11.17 0.30
C ARG A 13 -0.73 -10.05 -0.46
N PRO A 14 -0.04 -8.95 -0.82
CA PRO A 14 -0.64 -7.94 -1.68
C PRO A 14 -1.05 -8.52 -3.05
N ASP A 15 -2.09 -7.92 -3.63
CA ASP A 15 -2.53 -8.26 -4.97
C ASP A 15 -1.50 -7.87 -6.04
N ILE A 16 -0.91 -6.67 -5.90
CA ILE A 16 0.02 -6.08 -6.86
C ILE A 16 1.29 -5.60 -6.16
N VAL A 17 2.45 -5.93 -6.73
CA VAL A 17 3.75 -5.35 -6.37
C VAL A 17 4.48 -4.97 -7.66
N LEU A 18 4.96 -3.73 -7.74
CA LEU A 18 5.76 -3.23 -8.87
C LEU A 18 7.03 -2.56 -8.33
N GLU A 19 8.18 -3.00 -8.80
CA GLU A 19 9.49 -2.45 -8.42
C GLU A 19 10.11 -1.71 -9.60
N ARG A 20 10.53 -0.47 -9.39
CA ARG A 20 11.33 0.31 -10.36
C ARG A 20 12.79 0.22 -9.97
N PHE A 21 13.62 -0.16 -10.92
CA PHE A 21 15.07 -0.25 -10.74
C PHE A 21 15.77 0.85 -11.53
N GLU A 22 16.77 1.46 -10.93
CA GLU A 22 17.72 2.37 -11.57
C GLU A 22 19.13 1.79 -11.52
N LYS A 23 19.97 2.13 -12.50
CA LYS A 23 21.39 1.79 -12.45
C LYS A 23 22.15 2.84 -11.64
N SER A 24 22.87 2.38 -10.62
CA SER A 24 23.79 3.22 -9.85
C SER A 24 25.02 3.63 -10.66
N ALA A 25 25.83 4.53 -10.11
CA ALA A 25 27.11 4.95 -10.69
C ALA A 25 28.11 3.78 -10.85
N ASP A 26 27.94 2.71 -10.07
CA ASP A 26 28.76 1.50 -10.08
C ASP A 26 28.21 0.40 -11.01
N GLU A 27 27.23 0.75 -11.87
CA GLU A 27 26.52 -0.14 -12.80
C GLU A 27 25.68 -1.25 -12.14
N GLU A 28 25.41 -1.15 -10.84
CA GLU A 28 24.52 -2.04 -10.10
C GLU A 28 23.07 -1.59 -10.22
N TRP A 29 22.13 -2.55 -10.25
CA TRP A 29 20.70 -2.24 -10.23
C TRP A 29 20.22 -2.07 -8.80
N VAL A 30 19.64 -0.91 -8.50
CA VAL A 30 19.11 -0.55 -7.17
C VAL A 30 17.61 -0.31 -7.31
N VAL A 31 16.82 -0.79 -6.34
CA VAL A 31 15.38 -0.48 -6.27
C VAL A 31 15.23 0.98 -5.87
N GLU A 32 14.60 1.77 -6.74
CA GLU A 32 14.34 3.20 -6.52
C GLU A 32 12.93 3.41 -5.93
N ASP A 33 11.96 2.61 -6.40
CA ASP A 33 10.57 2.71 -5.98
C ASP A 33 9.89 1.35 -5.89
N VAL A 34 8.96 1.26 -4.96
CA VAL A 34 8.02 0.14 -4.86
C VAL A 34 6.60 0.66 -4.84
N PHE A 35 5.76 0.11 -5.70
CA PHE A 35 4.32 0.27 -5.60
C PHE A 35 3.68 -1.00 -5.07
N ILE A 36 2.76 -0.83 -4.14
CA ILE A 36 1.94 -1.90 -3.58
C ILE A 36 0.49 -1.58 -3.89
N GLY A 37 -0.25 -2.56 -4.41
CA GLY A 37 -1.65 -2.41 -4.76
C GLY A 37 -2.53 -3.46 -4.10
N GLU A 38 -3.72 -3.05 -3.71
CA GLU A 38 -4.78 -3.88 -3.14
C GLU A 38 -6.10 -3.61 -3.89
N VAL A 39 -6.86 -4.67 -4.21
CA VAL A 39 -8.09 -4.56 -4.99
C VAL A 39 -9.30 -5.03 -4.17
N LYS A 40 -10.22 -4.12 -3.88
CA LYS A 40 -11.51 -4.42 -3.23
C LYS A 40 -12.67 -4.05 -4.14
N TYR A 41 -13.20 -5.04 -4.86
CA TYR A 41 -14.33 -4.83 -5.79
C TYR A 41 -15.68 -4.74 -5.04
N THR A 42 -15.85 -3.70 -4.21
CA THR A 42 -17.03 -3.50 -3.38
C THR A 42 -17.24 -2.02 -3.06
N GLN A 43 -18.49 -1.64 -2.84
CA GLN A 43 -18.90 -0.33 -2.32
C GLN A 43 -19.02 -0.35 -0.79
N ASP A 44 -18.82 -1.52 -0.17
CA ASP A 44 -18.85 -1.68 1.28
C ASP A 44 -17.62 -1.02 1.91
N THR A 45 -17.87 0.08 2.61
CA THR A 45 -16.84 0.91 3.24
C THR A 45 -16.04 0.15 4.30
N ASP A 46 -16.62 -0.84 4.98
CA ASP A 46 -15.89 -1.62 5.99
C ASP A 46 -14.86 -2.55 5.32
N TYR A 47 -15.20 -3.10 4.15
CA TYR A 47 -14.26 -3.90 3.35
C TYR A 47 -13.17 -3.04 2.71
N VAL A 48 -13.51 -1.84 2.26
CA VAL A 48 -12.52 -0.87 1.75
C VAL A 48 -11.57 -0.43 2.86
N ALA A 49 -12.08 -0.10 4.05
CA ALA A 49 -11.25 0.23 5.21
C ALA A 49 -10.34 -0.92 5.63
N THR A 50 -10.82 -2.16 5.52
CA THR A 50 -10.00 -3.36 5.72
C THR A 50 -8.87 -3.44 4.68
N GLY A 51 -9.18 -3.20 3.40
CA GLY A 51 -8.17 -3.14 2.34
C GLY A 51 -7.13 -2.04 2.52
N LEU A 52 -7.55 -0.85 2.98
CA LEU A 52 -6.64 0.24 3.31
C LEU A 52 -5.69 -0.16 4.45
N ARG A 53 -6.20 -0.83 5.48
CA ARG A 53 -5.39 -1.35 6.59
C ARG A 53 -4.36 -2.36 6.10
N GLU A 54 -4.76 -3.33 5.28
CA GLU A 54 -3.85 -4.32 4.69
C GLU A 54 -2.74 -3.65 3.87
N LEU A 55 -3.12 -2.67 3.03
CA LEU A 55 -2.18 -1.88 2.23
C LEU A 55 -1.14 -1.15 3.10
N LEU A 56 -1.58 -0.50 4.19
CA LEU A 56 -0.69 0.16 5.14
C LEU A 56 0.28 -0.80 5.82
N GLU A 57 -0.20 -1.99 6.21
CA GLU A 57 0.63 -3.05 6.79
C GLU A 57 1.72 -3.50 5.81
N TYR A 58 1.39 -3.70 4.53
CA TYR A 58 2.37 -4.05 3.50
C TYR A 58 3.40 -2.94 3.24
N MET A 59 2.95 -1.68 3.17
CA MET A 59 3.86 -0.54 2.97
C MET A 59 4.84 -0.39 4.13
N ALA A 60 4.40 -0.63 5.37
CA ALA A 60 5.27 -0.64 6.53
C ALA A 60 6.30 -1.78 6.47
N PHE A 61 5.92 -2.95 5.95
CA PHE A 61 6.83 -4.08 5.80
C PHE A 61 7.96 -3.81 4.80
N VAL A 62 7.66 -3.23 3.63
CA VAL A 62 8.68 -2.89 2.63
C VAL A 62 9.69 -1.90 3.19
N ARG A 63 9.24 -0.88 3.93
CA ARG A 63 10.13 0.07 4.60
C ARG A 63 11.02 -0.58 5.67
N HIS A 64 10.50 -1.58 6.39
CA HIS A 64 11.25 -2.32 7.41
C HIS A 64 12.28 -3.31 6.83
N ALA A 65 12.07 -3.83 5.62
CA ALA A 65 13.04 -4.70 4.97
C ALA A 65 14.30 -3.92 4.52
N ASP A 66 14.16 -2.61 4.27
CA ASP A 66 15.23 -1.72 3.83
C ASP A 66 15.95 -1.01 5.00
N GLY A 67 15.21 -0.70 6.07
CA GLY A 67 15.71 -0.01 7.26
C GLY A 67 15.91 -0.94 8.46
N ASN A 68 17.08 -0.86 9.08
CA ASN A 68 17.51 -1.60 10.27
C ASN A 68 16.43 -1.70 11.38
N GLN A 69 16.45 -2.83 12.09
CA GLN A 69 15.38 -3.33 12.96
C GLN A 69 15.10 -2.50 14.23
N ASP A 70 14.43 -1.36 14.16
CA ASP A 70 13.84 -0.75 15.36
C ASP A 70 12.56 0.02 15.04
N TYR A 71 11.47 -0.37 15.71
CA TYR A 71 10.18 0.30 15.63
C TYR A 71 10.13 1.38 16.70
N VAL A 72 9.43 2.48 16.38
CA VAL A 72 9.09 3.62 17.22
C VAL A 72 10.12 4.76 17.22
N GLU A 73 10.28 5.47 16.09
CA GLU A 73 10.54 6.92 16.15
C GLU A 73 9.74 7.62 15.03
N ASP A 74 9.14 8.74 15.42
CA ASP A 74 8.37 9.75 14.69
C ASP A 74 7.95 9.49 13.23
N MET A 75 6.63 9.55 13.01
CA MET A 75 5.97 9.57 11.70
C MET A 75 6.44 10.70 10.76
N GLU A 76 7.32 11.60 11.20
CA GLU A 76 7.86 12.69 10.38
C GLU A 76 9.13 12.32 9.58
N HIS A 77 9.80 11.18 9.84
CA HIS A 77 11.11 10.91 9.23
C HIS A 77 11.36 9.45 8.80
N VAL A 78 10.35 8.75 8.28
CA VAL A 78 10.46 7.33 7.84
C VAL A 78 10.68 7.17 6.32
N LEU A 79 11.21 8.19 5.63
CA LEU A 79 11.20 8.25 4.16
C LEU A 79 12.57 8.04 3.46
N GLU A 80 13.65 7.82 4.19
CA GLU A 80 14.98 7.81 3.57
C GLU A 80 15.46 6.39 3.24
N SER A 81 15.03 5.87 2.08
CA SER A 81 15.90 5.14 1.14
C SER A 81 15.11 4.56 -0.06
N ILE A 82 13.86 4.11 0.15
CA ILE A 82 12.97 3.66 -0.95
C ILE A 82 11.62 4.40 -0.89
N THR A 83 11.22 4.96 -2.03
CA THR A 83 9.88 5.57 -2.15
C THR A 83 8.83 4.47 -2.30
N VAL A 84 8.01 4.28 -1.26
CA VAL A 84 6.92 3.29 -1.25
C VAL A 84 5.58 3.98 -1.49
N ARG A 85 4.85 3.56 -2.53
CA ARG A 85 3.54 4.11 -2.91
C ARG A 85 2.44 3.05 -2.82
N GLY A 86 1.31 3.40 -2.24
CA GLY A 86 0.14 2.55 -2.08
C GLY A 86 -0.98 2.90 -3.06
N LEU A 87 -1.61 1.89 -3.65
CA LEU A 87 -2.81 2.03 -4.48
C LEU A 87 -3.92 1.11 -3.96
N LEU A 88 -5.07 1.67 -3.63
CA LEU A 88 -6.27 0.91 -3.29
C LEU A 88 -7.29 1.06 -4.40
N PHE A 89 -7.63 -0.04 -5.08
CA PHE A 89 -8.64 -0.05 -6.13
C PHE A 89 -9.99 -0.46 -5.57
N THR A 90 -11.03 0.35 -5.79
CA THR A 90 -12.38 0.10 -5.26
C THR A 90 -13.46 0.22 -6.33
N ASP A 91 -14.69 -0.21 -6.01
CA ASP A 91 -15.88 0.24 -6.77
C ASP A 91 -16.17 1.71 -6.42
N ALA A 92 -17.09 2.36 -7.14
CA ALA A 92 -17.53 3.72 -6.85
C ALA A 92 -18.14 3.82 -5.45
N LEU A 93 -17.47 4.55 -4.56
CA LEU A 93 -17.89 4.74 -3.18
C LEU A 93 -18.89 5.90 -3.11
N ASP A 94 -19.96 5.71 -2.34
CA ASP A 94 -20.97 6.74 -2.06
C ASP A 94 -20.51 7.65 -0.89
N ILE A 95 -19.21 7.91 -0.80
CA ILE A 95 -18.58 8.75 0.23
C ILE A 95 -17.50 9.62 -0.42
N GLU A 96 -17.27 10.82 0.13
CA GLU A 96 -16.14 11.64 -0.25
C GLU A 96 -14.86 10.84 0.01
N SER A 97 -14.07 10.58 -1.04
CA SER A 97 -12.84 9.82 -0.96
C SER A 97 -11.93 10.49 0.10
N PRO A 98 -11.50 9.78 1.16
CA PRO A 98 -10.74 10.41 2.23
C PRO A 98 -9.43 10.98 1.68
N ASP A 99 -9.04 12.17 2.14
CA ASP A 99 -7.68 12.69 1.98
C ASP A 99 -6.72 11.73 2.67
N VAL A 100 -6.22 10.76 1.91
CA VAL A 100 -5.21 9.81 2.35
C VAL A 100 -3.84 10.49 2.39
N GLU A 101 -3.01 10.07 3.35
CA GLU A 101 -1.65 10.58 3.56
C GLU A 101 -0.79 10.57 2.28
N GLU A 102 0.23 11.43 2.23
CA GLU A 102 1.19 11.45 1.12
C GLU A 102 1.72 10.04 0.82
N GLY A 103 1.50 9.57 -0.42
CA GLY A 103 1.99 8.27 -0.89
C GLY A 103 0.93 7.19 -1.06
N ILE A 104 -0.33 7.42 -0.65
CA ILE A 104 -1.45 6.48 -0.91
C ILE A 104 -2.45 7.14 -1.87
N ARG A 105 -3.02 6.36 -2.80
CA ARG A 105 -4.14 6.80 -3.63
C ARG A 105 -5.23 5.75 -3.68
N ILE A 106 -6.47 6.19 -3.55
CA ILE A 106 -7.66 5.37 -3.78
C ILE A 106 -8.12 5.62 -5.23
N ILE A 107 -8.37 4.56 -5.98
CA ILE A 107 -8.80 4.60 -7.38
C ILE A 107 -10.13 3.86 -7.50
N GLU A 108 -11.18 4.57 -7.87
CA GLU A 108 -12.55 4.04 -7.98
C GLU A 108 -12.87 3.63 -9.43
N TYR A 109 -13.61 2.53 -9.62
CA TYR A 109 -14.09 2.07 -10.93
C TYR A 109 -15.58 1.67 -10.90
N PRO A 110 -16.41 2.05 -11.91
CA PRO A 110 -16.05 2.91 -13.03
C PRO A 110 -15.76 4.33 -12.54
N GLU A 111 -14.78 5.00 -13.16
CA GLU A 111 -14.53 6.41 -12.87
C GLU A 111 -15.87 7.15 -12.99
N GLN A 112 -16.32 7.78 -11.90
CA GLN A 112 -17.52 8.60 -11.97
C GLN A 112 -17.27 9.66 -13.05
N PRO A 113 -18.14 9.79 -14.06
CA PRO A 113 -17.94 10.80 -15.08
C PRO A 113 -17.83 12.16 -14.40
N ASP A 114 -16.86 12.96 -14.80
CA ASP A 114 -16.72 14.37 -14.41
C ASP A 114 -17.98 15.12 -14.90
N ILE A 115 -19.07 15.08 -14.14
CA ILE A 115 -20.28 15.85 -14.44
C ILE A 115 -19.99 17.26 -13.94
N GLY A 116 -19.21 18.00 -14.75
CA GLY A 116 -18.88 19.39 -14.49
C GLY A 116 -20.12 20.20 -14.09
N SER A 117 -20.03 20.85 -12.94
CA SER A 117 -21.03 21.82 -12.45
C SER A 117 -20.70 23.24 -12.91
#